data_AF-A0A964U600-F1
#
_entry.id   AF-A0A964U600-F1
#
_cell.length_a   1.000
_cell.length_b   1.000
_cell.length_c   1.000
_cell.angle_alpha   90.00
_cell.angle_beta   90.00
_cell.angle_gamma   90.00
#
_symmetry.space_group_name_H-M   'P 1'
#
loop_
_entity.id
_entity.type
_entity.pdbx_description
1 polymer ?
#
loop_
_entity_poly.entity_id
_entity_poly.type
_entity_poly.pdbx_seq_one_letter_code
_entity_poly.pdbx_strand_id
1 'polypeptide(L)'
;MINFCRASIPVVEPEADRGIHRQYAIDHAAWLWHPDAAVDELFAARFTLGVDLPEAVCMRLHISADQRFEWFIDGRRMGMGPDRGDLDHWSFHSYDVDLPAGAHEIAADVWWLGGLAPVAQVTRRGGFVFAVEDAALAERFNTGVAPWRVRRIKNWSFARKAMQTYHVIGPQQTIDARQPRYGEPTEPKAVAPPVQDNTTGVMPDHWRLYPSPLPEMMHQPRPGAAVCAAGAGEPDEITPVREADTATERLSDWRALLEDGKPLTVP
;
A
#
# COMPACT_ATOMS: atom_id res chain seq x y z
N MET A 1 1.98 16.82 -16.15
CA MET A 1 1.72 15.39 -15.96
C MET A 1 2.76 14.89 -14.97
N ILE A 2 2.36 14.18 -13.92
CA ILE A 2 3.31 13.63 -12.94
C ILE A 2 4.05 12.48 -13.60
N ASN A 3 5.36 12.61 -13.75
CA ASN A 3 6.23 11.52 -14.17
C ASN A 3 6.66 10.74 -12.93
N PHE A 4 6.71 9.42 -13.05
CA PHE A 4 7.24 8.56 -12.00
C PHE A 4 7.92 7.34 -12.62
N CYS A 5 8.97 6.86 -11.99
CA CYS A 5 9.56 5.57 -12.32
C CYS A 5 10.07 4.87 -11.06
N ARG A 6 10.08 3.54 -11.10
CA ARG A 6 10.71 2.70 -10.08
C ARG A 6 12.22 2.86 -10.18
N ALA A 7 12.86 3.22 -9.07
CA ALA A 7 14.31 3.33 -8.97
C ALA A 7 14.90 2.12 -8.24
N SER A 8 16.02 1.60 -8.76
CA SER A 8 16.84 0.59 -8.08
C SER A 8 17.92 1.28 -7.26
N ILE A 9 18.02 0.92 -5.98
CA ILE A 9 19.02 1.46 -5.07
C ILE A 9 20.07 0.38 -4.79
N PRO A 10 21.38 0.70 -4.87
CA PRO A 10 22.41 -0.27 -4.55
C PRO A 10 22.36 -0.67 -3.08
N VAL A 11 22.72 -1.92 -2.81
CA VAL A 11 22.91 -2.40 -1.44
C VAL A 11 24.16 -1.73 -0.85
N VAL A 12 24.05 -1.26 0.40
CA VAL A 12 25.16 -0.67 1.14
C VAL A 12 25.86 -1.77 1.93
N GLU A 13 27.18 -1.85 1.79
CA GLU A 13 28.03 -2.80 2.51
C GLU A 13 28.75 -2.15 3.70
N PRO A 14 28.97 -2.87 4.82
CA PRO A 14 28.53 -4.25 5.03
C PRO A 14 27.03 -4.32 5.34
N GLU A 15 26.36 -5.32 4.78
CA GLU A 15 24.93 -5.59 5.07
C GLU A 15 24.63 -5.75 6.56
N ALA A 16 25.62 -6.21 7.34
CA ALA A 16 25.53 -6.41 8.78
C ALA A 16 25.22 -5.13 9.57
N ASP A 17 25.50 -3.95 9.01
CA ASP A 17 25.29 -2.67 9.71
C ASP A 17 23.84 -2.15 9.62
N ARG A 18 22.96 -2.83 8.87
CA ARG A 18 21.54 -2.45 8.75
C ARG A 18 20.85 -2.40 10.13
N GLY A 19 20.29 -1.25 10.45
CA GLY A 19 19.64 -1.01 11.74
C GLY A 19 20.61 -0.73 12.89
N ILE A 20 21.93 -0.91 12.70
CA ILE A 20 22.95 -0.34 13.60
C ILE A 20 23.22 1.11 13.21
N HIS A 21 23.45 1.33 11.92
CA HIS A 21 23.74 2.63 11.33
C HIS A 21 22.65 2.99 10.34
N ARG A 22 22.43 4.31 10.16
CA ARG A 22 21.62 4.80 9.04
C ARG A 22 22.37 4.54 7.74
N GLN A 23 21.77 3.77 6.85
CA GLN A 23 22.33 3.43 5.54
C GLN A 23 21.57 4.09 4.39
N TYR A 24 20.27 4.30 4.57
CA TYR A 24 19.37 4.86 3.56
C TYR A 24 18.64 6.09 4.12
N ALA A 25 18.19 7.00 3.24
CA ALA A 25 17.43 8.18 3.68
C ALA A 25 16.15 7.81 4.45
N ILE A 26 15.56 6.65 4.14
CA ILE A 26 14.40 6.11 4.85
C ILE A 26 14.66 5.74 6.32
N ASP A 27 15.92 5.50 6.71
CA ASP A 27 16.32 5.27 8.10
C ASP A 27 16.19 6.52 8.97
N HIS A 28 16.09 7.71 8.36
CA HIS A 28 15.86 8.98 9.07
C HIS A 28 14.37 9.25 9.36
N ALA A 29 13.46 8.44 8.82
CA ALA A 29 12.02 8.62 9.02
C ALA A 29 11.49 7.71 10.12
N ALA A 30 10.43 8.16 10.81
CA ALA A 30 9.75 7.34 11.81
C ALA A 30 8.72 6.43 11.15
N TRP A 31 8.54 5.24 11.70
CA TRP A 31 7.42 4.38 11.35
C TRP A 31 6.16 4.83 12.07
N LEU A 32 5.09 5.03 11.31
CA LEU A 32 3.82 5.56 11.78
C LEU A 32 2.71 4.51 11.72
N TRP A 33 1.75 4.58 12.63
CA TRP A 33 0.52 3.77 12.60
C TRP A 33 -0.71 4.52 13.10
N HIS A 34 -1.90 3.95 12.90
CA HIS A 34 -3.13 4.52 13.44
C HIS A 34 -3.12 4.44 14.98
N PRO A 35 -3.43 5.54 15.70
CA PRO A 35 -3.34 5.58 17.16
C PRO A 35 -4.25 4.56 17.84
N ASP A 36 -5.47 4.41 17.33
CA ASP A 36 -6.50 3.55 17.93
C ASP A 36 -6.47 2.09 17.44
N ALA A 37 -5.54 1.73 16.55
CA ALA A 37 -5.42 0.34 16.12
C ALA A 37 -4.84 -0.51 17.26
N ALA A 38 -5.59 -1.56 17.65
CA ALA A 38 -5.07 -2.56 18.58
C ALA A 38 -4.02 -3.44 17.89
N VAL A 39 -3.11 -4.03 18.68
CA VAL A 39 -1.92 -4.74 18.18
C VAL A 39 -2.27 -5.88 17.21
N ASP A 40 -3.31 -6.67 17.54
CA ASP A 40 -3.70 -7.86 16.78
C ASP A 40 -4.95 -7.64 15.90
N GLU A 41 -5.44 -6.41 15.82
CA GLU A 41 -6.63 -6.09 15.04
C GLU A 41 -6.30 -6.04 13.54
N LEU A 42 -7.07 -6.77 12.73
CA LEU A 42 -7.02 -6.62 11.26
C LEU A 42 -7.41 -5.18 10.90
N PHE A 43 -6.49 -4.46 10.26
CA PHE A 43 -6.62 -3.01 10.13
C PHE A 43 -6.18 -2.54 8.76
N ALA A 44 -6.99 -1.69 8.14
CA ALA A 44 -6.63 -0.96 6.93
C ALA A 44 -6.71 0.54 7.22
N ALA A 45 -5.68 1.28 6.82
CA ALA A 45 -5.52 2.69 7.09
C ALA A 45 -5.13 3.43 5.80
N ARG A 46 -5.61 4.66 5.63
CA ARG A 46 -5.08 5.58 4.62
C ARG A 46 -4.26 6.64 5.31
N PHE A 47 -2.98 6.73 4.96
CA PHE A 47 -2.10 7.84 5.30
C PHE A 47 -2.18 8.88 4.18
N THR A 48 -2.26 10.16 4.54
CA THR A 48 -2.31 11.28 3.60
C THR A 48 -1.39 12.40 4.04
N LEU A 49 -0.70 13.00 3.09
CA LEU A 49 0.08 14.22 3.25
C LEU A 49 -0.32 15.20 2.15
N GLY A 50 -0.82 16.37 2.54
CA GLY A 50 -0.99 17.49 1.63
C GLY A 50 0.28 18.33 1.61
N VAL A 51 0.78 18.64 0.42
CA VAL A 51 1.94 19.53 0.22
C VAL A 51 1.58 20.63 -0.76
N ASP A 52 2.06 21.83 -0.50
CA ASP A 52 2.03 22.96 -1.45
C ASP A 52 3.46 23.31 -1.82
N LEU A 53 3.78 23.21 -3.12
CA LEU A 53 5.12 23.36 -3.66
C LEU A 53 5.25 24.72 -4.36
N PRO A 54 6.14 25.62 -3.90
CA PRO A 54 6.31 26.93 -4.52
C PRO A 54 6.95 26.84 -5.92
N GLU A 55 7.68 25.76 -6.17
CA GLU A 55 8.34 25.46 -7.44
C GLU A 55 8.25 23.96 -7.73
N ALA A 56 8.56 23.56 -8.97
CA ALA A 56 8.60 22.16 -9.32
C ALA A 56 9.75 21.44 -8.59
N VAL A 57 9.48 20.22 -8.12
CA VAL A 57 10.42 19.38 -7.38
C VAL A 57 10.60 18.06 -8.13
N CYS A 58 11.85 17.70 -8.39
CA CYS A 58 12.23 16.32 -8.73
C CYS A 58 12.79 15.69 -7.46
N MET A 59 12.19 14.58 -7.01
CA MET A 59 12.63 13.91 -5.80
C MET A 59 12.72 12.41 -5.99
N ARG A 60 13.74 11.82 -5.37
CA ARG A 60 13.72 10.39 -5.07
C ARG A 60 13.10 10.17 -3.70
N LEU A 61 12.11 9.30 -3.64
CA LEU A 61 11.44 8.90 -2.43
C LEU A 61 11.60 7.40 -2.18
N HIS A 62 11.45 7.02 -0.92
CA HIS A 62 11.42 5.65 -0.44
C HIS A 62 10.16 5.42 0.38
N ILE A 63 9.55 4.26 0.23
CA ILE A 63 8.30 3.89 0.89
C ILE A 63 8.33 2.42 1.31
N SER A 64 7.87 2.15 2.52
CA SER A 64 7.60 0.79 2.99
C SER A 64 6.40 0.78 3.94
N ALA A 65 5.87 -0.40 4.17
CA ALA A 65 4.82 -0.63 5.14
C ALA A 65 4.87 -2.07 5.66
N ASP A 66 4.31 -2.30 6.83
CA ASP A 66 4.06 -3.63 7.36
C ASP A 66 2.54 -3.79 7.56
N GLN A 67 1.83 -4.55 6.72
CA GLN A 67 2.36 -5.57 5.79
C GLN A 67 2.41 -5.14 4.33
N ARG A 68 1.48 -4.29 3.89
CA ARG A 68 1.30 -3.96 2.48
C ARG A 68 0.81 -2.54 2.30
N PHE A 69 1.16 -1.95 1.18
CA PHE A 69 0.67 -0.65 0.74
C PHE A 69 0.28 -0.65 -0.74
N GLU A 70 -0.68 0.20 -1.08
CA GLU A 70 -0.76 0.88 -2.37
C GLU A 70 -0.55 2.37 -2.12
N TRP A 71 0.13 3.08 -3.02
CA TRP A 71 0.37 4.51 -2.86
C TRP A 71 0.00 5.32 -4.10
N PHE A 72 -0.29 6.59 -3.86
CA PHE A 72 -0.96 7.48 -4.79
C PHE A 72 -0.39 8.89 -4.71
N ILE A 73 -0.42 9.59 -5.85
CA ILE A 73 -0.30 11.05 -5.88
C ILE A 73 -1.50 11.60 -6.66
N ASP A 74 -2.20 12.56 -6.07
CA ASP A 74 -3.41 13.19 -6.63
C ASP A 74 -4.45 12.15 -7.10
N GLY A 75 -4.61 11.09 -6.32
CA GLY A 75 -5.52 9.97 -6.60
C GLY A 75 -5.03 8.98 -7.67
N ARG A 76 -3.93 9.27 -8.40
CA ARG A 76 -3.34 8.33 -9.34
C ARG A 76 -2.47 7.32 -8.59
N ARG A 77 -2.76 6.02 -8.73
CA ARG A 77 -1.94 4.97 -8.14
C ARG A 77 -0.57 4.92 -8.81
N MET A 78 0.48 4.90 -8.00
CA MET A 78 1.86 4.92 -8.46
C MET A 78 2.55 3.56 -8.25
N GLY A 79 2.17 2.77 -7.26
CA GLY A 79 2.74 1.44 -7.06
C GLY A 79 2.16 0.71 -5.88
N MET A 80 2.65 -0.51 -5.65
CA MET A 80 2.28 -1.35 -4.51
C MET A 80 3.50 -2.08 -3.93
N GLY A 81 3.41 -2.50 -2.68
CA GLY A 81 4.51 -3.15 -1.99
C GLY A 81 4.23 -3.40 -0.52
N PRO A 82 5.29 -3.52 0.31
CA PRO A 82 6.64 -3.87 -0.14
C PRO A 82 6.70 -5.32 -0.63
N ASP A 83 7.81 -5.67 -1.27
CA ASP A 83 8.14 -7.07 -1.54
C ASP A 83 8.23 -7.89 -0.24
N ARG A 84 7.99 -9.20 -0.36
CA ARG A 84 8.16 -10.10 0.79
C ARG A 84 9.63 -10.27 1.11
N GLY A 85 9.95 -10.22 2.39
CA GLY A 85 11.26 -10.50 2.96
C GLY A 85 11.11 -10.98 4.40
N ASP A 86 12.23 -11.07 5.10
CA ASP A 86 12.26 -11.25 6.55
C ASP A 86 12.50 -9.89 7.25
N LEU A 87 12.58 -9.89 8.58
CA LEU A 87 12.84 -8.65 9.34
C LEU A 87 14.27 -8.12 9.14
N ASP A 88 15.17 -8.94 8.59
CA ASP A 88 16.59 -8.64 8.41
C ASP A 88 16.87 -8.04 7.02
N HIS A 89 15.93 -8.25 6.10
CA HIS A 89 15.90 -7.78 4.72
C HIS A 89 14.52 -7.18 4.41
N TRP A 90 14.07 -6.24 5.26
CA TRP A 90 12.74 -5.65 5.12
C TRP A 90 12.70 -4.68 3.94
N SER A 91 11.97 -5.06 2.89
CA SER A 91 12.01 -4.35 1.62
C SER A 91 11.40 -2.93 1.71
N PHE A 92 12.05 -1.96 1.09
CA PHE A 92 11.46 -0.68 0.73
C PHE A 92 11.55 -0.45 -0.78
N HIS A 93 10.58 0.29 -1.32
CA HIS A 93 10.52 0.64 -2.73
C HIS A 93 11.00 2.07 -2.91
N SER A 94 11.71 2.35 -4.01
CA SER A 94 12.21 3.69 -4.32
C SER A 94 11.64 4.19 -5.64
N TYR A 95 11.30 5.47 -5.70
CA TYR A 95 10.71 6.08 -6.89
C TYR A 95 11.33 7.45 -7.16
N ASP A 96 11.61 7.72 -8.43
CA ASP A 96 11.88 9.08 -8.90
C ASP A 96 10.55 9.69 -9.36
N VAL A 97 10.24 10.89 -8.85
CA VAL A 97 8.97 11.57 -9.09
C VAL A 97 9.21 13.04 -9.40
N ASP A 98 8.56 13.50 -10.47
CA ASP A 98 8.50 14.92 -10.83
C ASP A 98 7.14 15.51 -10.41
N LEU A 99 7.15 16.42 -9.45
CA LEU A 99 5.99 17.19 -9.02
C LEU A 99 6.08 18.64 -9.53
N PRO A 100 5.09 19.14 -10.28
CA PRO A 100 4.98 20.55 -10.59
C PRO A 100 4.83 21.43 -9.34
N ALA A 101 4.97 22.75 -9.52
CA ALA A 101 4.55 23.70 -8.49
C ALA A 101 3.03 23.62 -8.25
N GLY A 102 2.61 23.80 -7.00
CA GLY A 102 1.22 23.80 -6.57
C GLY A 102 0.89 22.75 -5.51
N ALA A 103 -0.41 22.56 -5.29
CA ALA A 103 -0.94 21.65 -4.28
C ALA A 103 -1.00 20.21 -4.81
N HIS A 104 -0.46 19.28 -4.00
CA HIS A 104 -0.48 17.85 -4.25
C HIS A 104 -0.90 17.08 -3.00
N GLU A 105 -1.60 15.96 -3.18
CA GLU A 105 -1.84 14.97 -2.13
C GLU A 105 -1.01 13.72 -2.41
N ILE A 106 -0.17 13.33 -1.45
CA ILE A 106 0.45 12.00 -1.40
C ILE A 106 -0.38 11.14 -0.45
N ALA A 107 -0.73 9.93 -0.86
CA ALA A 107 -1.47 9.00 -0.02
C ALA A 107 -0.93 7.57 -0.10
N ALA A 108 -1.12 6.82 0.98
CA ALA A 108 -0.85 5.39 1.02
C ALA A 108 -1.99 4.66 1.74
N ASP A 109 -2.63 3.73 1.05
CA ASP A 109 -3.54 2.77 1.67
C ASP A 109 -2.69 1.59 2.16
N VAL A 110 -2.65 1.38 3.48
CA VAL A 110 -1.80 0.41 4.15
C VAL A 110 -2.66 -0.56 4.95
N TRP A 111 -2.38 -1.85 4.88
CA TRP A 111 -3.15 -2.85 5.63
C TRP A 111 -2.29 -3.88 6.37
N TRP A 112 -2.81 -4.25 7.53
CA TRP A 112 -2.27 -5.21 8.47
C TRP A 112 -3.24 -6.38 8.59
N LEU A 113 -2.80 -7.57 8.16
CA LEU A 113 -3.62 -8.78 8.16
C LEU A 113 -3.39 -9.65 9.40
N GLY A 114 -2.53 -9.23 10.33
CA GLY A 114 -2.23 -9.95 11.58
C GLY A 114 -2.06 -11.45 11.38
N GLY A 115 -2.75 -12.24 12.21
CA GLY A 115 -2.75 -13.71 12.13
C GLY A 115 -3.45 -14.31 10.89
N LEU A 116 -4.10 -13.49 10.06
CA LEU A 116 -4.67 -13.93 8.77
C LEU A 116 -3.72 -13.69 7.59
N ALA A 117 -2.52 -13.15 7.82
CA ALA A 117 -1.55 -12.94 6.76
C ALA A 117 -1.19 -14.24 6.02
N PRO A 118 -0.78 -14.17 4.73
CA PRO A 118 -0.26 -15.33 4.00
C PRO A 118 0.89 -15.98 4.76
N VAL A 119 1.06 -17.31 4.68
CA VAL A 119 2.12 -18.04 5.42
C VAL A 119 3.53 -17.56 5.06
N ALA A 120 3.71 -17.12 3.81
CA ALA A 120 4.98 -16.56 3.35
C ALA A 120 5.25 -15.13 3.86
N GLN A 121 4.38 -14.54 4.69
CA GLN A 121 4.56 -13.21 5.23
C GLN A 121 5.23 -13.28 6.60
N VAL A 122 6.50 -12.86 6.64
CA VAL A 122 7.15 -12.45 7.90
C VAL A 122 6.75 -11.02 8.20
N THR A 123 6.51 -10.69 9.46
CA THR A 123 5.89 -9.42 9.84
C THR A 123 6.22 -9.11 11.30
N ARG A 124 6.15 -7.84 11.70
CA ARG A 124 6.37 -7.41 13.08
C ARG A 124 5.15 -6.76 13.69
N ARG A 125 4.60 -5.72 13.07
CA ARG A 125 3.42 -4.96 13.53
C ARG A 125 2.91 -4.01 12.44
N GLY A 126 1.70 -3.47 12.57
CA GLY A 126 1.24 -2.42 11.65
C GLY A 126 2.18 -1.22 11.63
N GLY A 127 2.58 -0.77 10.43
CA GLY A 127 3.47 0.37 10.26
C GLY A 127 3.54 0.90 8.83
N PHE A 128 3.84 2.19 8.69
CA PHE A 128 4.05 2.90 7.44
C PHE A 128 5.25 3.84 7.56
N VAL A 129 6.12 3.88 6.56
CA VAL A 129 7.27 4.79 6.51
C VAL A 129 7.43 5.37 5.11
N PHE A 130 7.71 6.66 5.04
CA PHE A 130 7.97 7.38 3.80
C PHE A 130 9.09 8.39 4.03
N ALA A 131 10.06 8.44 3.13
CA ALA A 131 11.15 9.41 3.19
C ALA A 131 11.59 9.86 1.80
N VAL A 132 12.18 11.04 1.72
CA VAL A 132 12.87 11.53 0.52
C VAL A 132 14.38 11.57 0.74
N GLU A 133 15.17 11.38 -0.32
CA GLU A 133 16.64 11.45 -0.25
C GLU A 133 17.16 12.86 -0.01
N ASP A 134 16.47 13.87 -0.54
CA ASP A 134 16.88 15.27 -0.39
C ASP A 134 16.56 15.77 1.04
N ALA A 135 17.62 16.02 1.82
CA ALA A 135 17.52 16.52 3.18
C ALA A 135 16.79 17.87 3.28
N ALA A 136 16.84 18.72 2.26
CA ALA A 136 16.12 19.99 2.24
C ALA A 136 14.59 19.80 2.11
N LEU A 137 14.16 18.65 1.59
CA LEU A 137 12.76 18.27 1.44
C LEU A 137 12.26 17.43 2.63
N ALA A 138 13.14 16.88 3.46
CA ALA A 138 12.80 15.94 4.52
C ALA A 138 11.69 16.44 5.47
N GLU A 139 11.77 17.69 5.95
CA GLU A 139 10.76 18.27 6.85
C GLU A 139 9.36 18.39 6.20
N ARG A 140 9.32 18.47 4.86
CA ARG A 140 8.07 18.60 4.10
C ARG A 140 7.41 17.25 3.82
N PHE A 141 8.19 16.17 3.74
CA PHE A 141 7.71 14.87 3.26
C PHE A 141 7.85 13.70 4.23
N ASN A 142 8.90 13.65 5.05
CA ASN A 142 9.24 12.43 5.80
C ASN A 142 8.23 12.13 6.90
N THR A 143 7.92 10.84 7.08
CA THR A 143 7.13 10.39 8.22
C THR A 143 7.88 10.65 9.53
N GLY A 144 7.15 11.12 10.55
CA GLY A 144 7.72 11.51 11.85
C GLY A 144 8.08 12.99 11.99
N VAL A 145 8.12 13.75 10.88
CA VAL A 145 8.35 15.21 10.89
C VAL A 145 7.27 15.97 10.12
N ALA A 146 6.91 15.50 8.93
CA ALA A 146 5.84 16.11 8.13
C ALA A 146 4.45 15.81 8.74
N PRO A 147 3.44 16.68 8.53
CA PRO A 147 2.13 16.57 9.16
C PRO A 147 1.22 15.53 8.49
N TRP A 148 1.69 14.28 8.42
CA TRP A 148 0.90 13.15 7.93
C TRP A 148 -0.37 12.97 8.77
N ARG A 149 -1.48 12.68 8.10
CA ARG A 149 -2.76 12.28 8.73
C ARG A 149 -3.06 10.83 8.41
N VAL A 150 -3.79 10.17 9.30
CA VAL A 150 -4.22 8.79 9.10
C VAL A 150 -5.73 8.64 9.32
N ARG A 151 -6.38 7.83 8.49
CA ARG A 151 -7.80 7.47 8.59
C ARG A 151 -7.94 5.96 8.56
N ARG A 152 -8.87 5.38 9.32
CA ARG A 152 -9.27 3.98 9.10
C ARG A 152 -10.00 3.84 7.75
N ILE A 153 -9.71 2.79 7.00
CA ILE A 153 -10.52 2.34 5.86
C ILE A 153 -11.63 1.45 6.43
N LYS A 154 -12.86 1.97 6.46
CA LYS A 154 -14.00 1.37 7.18
C LYS A 154 -14.75 0.34 6.35
N ASN A 155 -14.78 0.52 5.03
CA ASN A 155 -15.55 -0.35 4.15
C ASN A 155 -14.76 -1.56 3.63
N TRP A 156 -13.56 -1.81 4.16
CA TRP A 156 -12.71 -2.93 3.78
C TRP A 156 -12.52 -3.86 4.97
N SER A 157 -13.02 -5.09 4.85
CA SER A 157 -12.95 -6.10 5.90
C SER A 157 -12.24 -7.37 5.44
N PHE A 158 -11.68 -8.09 6.41
CA PHE A 158 -10.89 -9.30 6.20
C PHE A 158 -11.48 -10.45 7.00
N ALA A 159 -11.68 -11.59 6.36
CA ALA A 159 -12.23 -12.77 7.03
C ALA A 159 -11.51 -14.04 6.59
N ARG A 160 -11.48 -15.05 7.47
CA ARG A 160 -10.99 -16.38 7.08
C ARG A 160 -11.99 -16.99 6.10
N LYS A 161 -11.53 -17.35 4.91
CA LYS A 161 -12.37 -18.08 3.95
C LYS A 161 -12.57 -19.51 4.44
N ALA A 162 -13.83 -19.93 4.60
CA ALA A 162 -14.17 -21.32 4.90
C ALA A 162 -14.01 -22.16 3.64
N MET A 163 -12.82 -22.72 3.42
CA MET A 163 -12.56 -23.66 2.33
C MET A 163 -12.18 -25.03 2.89
N GLN A 164 -12.66 -26.09 2.23
CA GLN A 164 -12.28 -27.47 2.53
C GLN A 164 -10.92 -27.87 1.89
N THR A 165 -10.09 -26.88 1.56
CA THR A 165 -8.81 -27.06 0.86
C THR A 165 -7.69 -26.34 1.60
N TYR A 166 -6.45 -26.73 1.33
CA TYR A 166 -5.28 -26.05 1.87
C TYR A 166 -5.23 -24.60 1.41
N HIS A 167 -5.23 -23.65 2.37
CA HIS A 167 -5.34 -22.22 2.10
C HIS A 167 -4.32 -21.42 2.92
N VAL A 168 -3.35 -20.82 2.24
CA VAL A 168 -2.19 -20.13 2.85
C VAL A 168 -1.86 -18.79 2.20
N ILE A 169 -2.80 -18.23 1.44
CA ILE A 169 -2.58 -17.03 0.60
C ILE A 169 -3.18 -15.73 1.18
N GLY A 170 -3.63 -15.74 2.44
CA GLY A 170 -4.23 -14.59 3.13
C GLY A 170 -5.75 -14.73 3.34
N PRO A 171 -6.43 -13.69 3.82
CA PRO A 171 -7.87 -13.74 4.08
C PRO A 171 -8.69 -13.46 2.81
N GLN A 172 -9.97 -13.83 2.88
CA GLN A 172 -10.98 -13.21 2.02
C GLN A 172 -11.08 -11.72 2.34
N GLN A 173 -11.26 -10.91 1.31
CA GLN A 173 -11.35 -9.47 1.42
C GLN A 173 -12.66 -8.99 0.83
N THR A 174 -13.36 -8.13 1.57
CA THR A 174 -14.65 -7.58 1.14
C THR A 174 -14.58 -6.07 1.18
N ILE A 175 -14.95 -5.42 0.08
CA ILE A 175 -15.10 -3.95 0.00
C ILE A 175 -16.59 -3.65 -0.17
N ASP A 176 -17.21 -3.06 0.85
CA ASP A 176 -18.62 -2.69 0.83
C ASP A 176 -18.80 -1.25 0.33
N ALA A 177 -19.04 -1.08 -0.97
CA ALA A 177 -19.19 0.24 -1.58
C ALA A 177 -20.43 1.02 -1.10
N ARG A 178 -21.35 0.40 -0.34
CA ARG A 178 -22.52 1.07 0.26
C ARG A 178 -22.15 1.89 1.50
N GLN A 179 -20.98 1.60 2.09
CA GLN A 179 -20.47 2.27 3.27
C GLN A 179 -19.40 3.32 2.90
N PRO A 180 -19.28 4.42 3.68
CA PRO A 180 -18.21 5.37 3.48
C PRO A 180 -16.84 4.67 3.61
N ARG A 181 -15.95 4.91 2.65
CA ARG A 181 -14.62 4.25 2.62
C ARG A 181 -13.75 4.64 3.80
N TYR A 182 -13.74 5.92 4.19
CA TYR A 182 -12.82 6.44 5.18
C TYR A 182 -13.52 6.90 6.46
N GLY A 183 -12.85 6.71 7.59
CA GLY A 183 -13.19 7.37 8.85
C GLY A 183 -12.68 8.80 8.95
N GLU A 184 -12.84 9.35 10.15
CA GLU A 184 -12.30 10.66 10.50
C GLU A 184 -10.77 10.65 10.51
N PRO A 185 -10.10 11.74 10.07
CA PRO A 185 -8.65 11.85 10.09
C PRO A 185 -8.15 12.12 11.50
N THR A 186 -7.12 11.39 11.92
CA THR A 186 -6.40 11.61 13.17
C THR A 186 -4.89 11.76 12.91
N GLU A 187 -4.13 12.14 13.94
CA GLU A 187 -2.67 12.13 13.89
C GLU A 187 -2.17 10.70 14.06
N PRO A 188 -1.24 10.22 13.23
CA PRO A 188 -0.64 8.92 13.42
C PRO A 188 0.29 8.91 14.63
N LYS A 189 0.40 7.76 15.29
CA LYS A 189 1.40 7.53 16.35
C LYS A 189 2.68 6.96 15.75
N ALA A 190 3.84 7.37 16.26
CA ALA A 190 5.09 6.68 15.96
C ALA A 190 5.10 5.30 16.64
N VAL A 191 5.27 4.24 15.86
CA VAL A 191 5.41 2.85 16.34
C VAL A 191 6.86 2.38 16.37
N ALA A 192 7.75 3.12 15.70
CA ALA A 192 9.18 3.06 15.89
C ALA A 192 9.83 4.40 15.48
N PRO A 193 10.85 4.86 16.23
CA PRO A 193 11.59 6.07 15.88
C PRO A 193 12.47 5.84 14.63
N PRO A 194 13.04 6.91 14.04
CA PRO A 194 14.14 6.77 13.09
C PRO A 194 15.26 5.89 13.66
N VAL A 195 15.98 5.19 12.79
CA VAL A 195 17.17 4.43 13.19
C VAL A 195 18.12 5.37 13.92
N GLN A 196 18.70 4.90 15.02
CA GLN A 196 19.69 5.64 15.78
C GLN A 196 21.01 4.92 15.66
N ASP A 197 22.05 5.65 15.24
CA ASP A 197 23.39 5.09 15.16
C ASP A 197 23.80 4.58 16.54
N ASN A 198 24.10 3.30 16.62
CA ASN A 198 24.57 2.69 17.85
C ASN A 198 26.01 2.22 17.71
N THR A 199 26.86 2.61 18.65
CA THR A 199 28.30 2.30 18.64
C THR A 199 28.62 0.94 19.25
N THR A 200 27.60 0.21 19.70
CA THR A 200 27.75 -1.07 20.42
C THR A 200 27.54 -2.28 19.51
N GLY A 201 27.02 -2.09 18.29
CA GLY A 201 26.66 -3.16 17.37
C GLY A 201 25.43 -3.96 17.82
N VAL A 202 24.65 -3.46 18.78
CA VAL A 202 23.43 -4.11 19.24
C VAL A 202 22.37 -3.96 18.16
N MET A 203 21.85 -5.10 17.68
CA MET A 203 20.77 -5.12 16.70
C MET A 203 19.46 -4.73 17.37
N PRO A 204 18.76 -3.68 16.89
CA PRO A 204 17.42 -3.39 17.38
C PRO A 204 16.45 -4.46 16.89
N ASP A 205 15.48 -4.83 17.73
CA ASP A 205 14.28 -5.55 17.30
C ASP A 205 13.41 -4.60 16.46
N HIS A 206 13.71 -4.50 15.16
CA HIS A 206 13.07 -3.57 14.22
C HIS A 206 13.13 -4.10 12.77
N TRP A 207 12.49 -3.39 11.82
CA TRP A 207 12.60 -3.69 10.40
C TRP A 207 13.94 -3.19 9.91
N ARG A 208 14.79 -4.10 9.42
CA ARG A 208 16.07 -3.73 8.82
C ARG A 208 15.87 -3.45 7.35
N LEU A 209 15.85 -2.15 7.02
CA LEU A 209 15.45 -1.67 5.70
C LEU A 209 16.45 -2.11 4.63
N TYR A 210 15.92 -2.70 3.56
CA TYR A 210 16.68 -3.24 2.44
C TYR A 210 16.05 -2.75 1.12
N PRO A 211 16.83 -2.24 0.16
CA PRO A 211 16.28 -1.76 -1.10
C PRO A 211 15.74 -2.93 -1.93
N SER A 212 14.50 -2.82 -2.39
CA SER A 212 13.92 -3.85 -3.25
C SER A 212 14.76 -4.03 -4.53
N PRO A 213 15.18 -5.28 -4.87
CA PRO A 213 15.89 -5.56 -6.11
C PRO A 213 14.93 -5.78 -7.30
N LEU A 214 13.61 -5.81 -7.05
CA LEU A 214 12.61 -6.16 -8.04
C LEU A 214 12.09 -4.92 -8.77
N PRO A 215 11.76 -5.06 -10.07
CA PRO A 215 11.05 -4.01 -10.80
C PRO A 215 9.63 -3.85 -10.27
N GLU A 216 8.98 -2.74 -10.63
CA GLU A 216 7.58 -2.53 -10.29
C GLU A 216 6.70 -3.62 -10.90
N MET A 217 5.69 -4.06 -10.14
CA MET A 217 4.74 -5.05 -10.64
C MET A 217 3.96 -4.48 -11.81
N MET A 218 3.86 -5.25 -12.90
CA MET A 218 3.09 -4.85 -14.07
C MET A 218 1.60 -4.73 -13.72
N HIS A 219 1.07 -3.52 -13.80
CA HIS A 219 -0.36 -3.25 -13.67
C HIS A 219 -0.91 -2.70 -14.99
N GLN A 220 -1.42 -3.58 -15.84
CA GLN A 220 -1.92 -3.23 -17.17
C GLN A 220 -3.26 -3.92 -17.43
N PRO A 221 -4.30 -3.19 -17.90
CA PRO A 221 -5.52 -3.80 -18.41
C PRO A 221 -5.21 -4.78 -19.55
N ARG A 222 -5.82 -5.97 -19.51
CA ARG A 222 -5.72 -6.96 -20.58
C ARG A 222 -7.05 -6.99 -21.35
N PRO A 223 -7.08 -6.55 -22.62
CA PRO A 223 -8.27 -6.64 -23.45
C PRO A 223 -8.50 -8.08 -23.94
N GLY A 224 -9.66 -8.33 -24.57
CA GLY A 224 -9.98 -9.61 -25.20
C GLY A 224 -10.82 -10.58 -24.37
N ALA A 225 -11.40 -10.11 -23.27
CA ALA A 225 -12.44 -10.85 -22.55
C ALA A 225 -13.82 -10.57 -23.15
N ALA A 226 -14.71 -11.56 -23.10
CA ALA A 226 -16.11 -11.41 -23.51
C ALA A 226 -17.05 -11.76 -22.33
N VAL A 227 -18.14 -11.00 -22.18
CA VAL A 227 -19.19 -11.33 -21.22
C VAL A 227 -20.10 -12.40 -21.83
N CYS A 228 -20.00 -13.63 -21.30
CA CYS A 228 -20.76 -14.79 -21.76
C CYS A 228 -22.07 -15.01 -20.99
N ALA A 229 -22.17 -14.50 -19.76
CA ALA A 229 -23.37 -14.60 -18.92
C ALA A 229 -23.44 -13.42 -17.94
N ALA A 230 -24.65 -12.98 -17.60
CA ALA A 230 -24.91 -11.96 -16.58
C ALA A 230 -26.18 -12.32 -15.80
N GLY A 231 -26.02 -12.68 -14.53
CA GLY A 231 -27.10 -13.05 -13.63
C GLY A 231 -27.00 -12.34 -12.28
N ALA A 232 -28.05 -12.44 -11.46
CA ALA A 232 -28.00 -12.03 -10.06
C ALA A 232 -27.38 -13.15 -9.22
N GLY A 233 -26.63 -12.79 -8.19
CA GLY A 233 -26.04 -13.71 -7.23
C GLY A 233 -25.68 -12.98 -5.93
N GLU A 234 -25.55 -13.75 -4.86
CA GLU A 234 -25.12 -13.22 -3.57
C GLU A 234 -23.58 -13.24 -3.48
N PRO A 235 -22.95 -12.20 -2.90
CA PRO A 235 -21.54 -12.25 -2.56
C PRO A 235 -21.22 -13.49 -1.72
N ASP A 236 -20.09 -14.14 -2.01
CA ASP A 236 -19.60 -15.33 -1.30
C ASP A 236 -20.44 -16.62 -1.43
N GLU A 237 -21.48 -16.62 -2.26
CA GLU A 237 -22.24 -17.83 -2.61
C GLU A 237 -21.86 -18.36 -3.99
N ILE A 238 -21.75 -19.69 -4.10
CA ILE A 238 -21.62 -20.34 -5.42
C ILE A 238 -22.97 -20.24 -6.11
N THR A 239 -23.11 -19.27 -7.01
CA THR A 239 -24.29 -19.12 -7.86
C THR A 239 -24.02 -19.79 -9.21
N PRO A 240 -24.69 -20.93 -9.54
CA PRO A 240 -24.49 -21.59 -10.82
C PRO A 240 -24.96 -20.71 -11.97
N VAL A 241 -24.14 -20.57 -13.01
CA VAL A 241 -24.54 -19.94 -14.27
C VAL A 241 -25.55 -20.83 -14.98
N ARG A 242 -26.72 -20.29 -15.30
CA ARG A 242 -27.81 -20.96 -16.03
C ARG A 242 -27.80 -20.53 -17.48
N GLU A 243 -28.42 -21.34 -18.34
CA GLU A 243 -28.59 -21.02 -19.76
C GLU A 243 -29.30 -19.67 -19.96
N ALA A 244 -30.31 -19.37 -19.14
CA ALA A 244 -31.01 -18.07 -19.18
C ALA A 244 -30.06 -16.87 -18.94
N ASP A 245 -29.00 -17.03 -18.15
CA ASP A 245 -28.03 -15.96 -17.86
C ASP A 245 -27.18 -15.59 -19.08
N THR A 246 -27.16 -16.44 -20.11
CA THR A 246 -26.45 -16.21 -21.38
C THR A 246 -27.25 -15.40 -22.40
N ALA A 247 -28.53 -15.11 -22.09
CA ALA A 247 -29.45 -14.41 -22.99
C ALA A 247 -30.11 -13.19 -22.33
N THR A 248 -29.56 -12.67 -21.23
CA THR A 248 -30.18 -11.54 -20.52
C THR A 248 -29.89 -10.22 -21.23
N GLU A 249 -30.83 -9.28 -21.12
CA GLU A 249 -30.69 -7.92 -21.64
C GLU A 249 -29.52 -7.17 -20.97
N ARG A 250 -29.11 -7.57 -19.75
CA ARG A 250 -27.97 -6.94 -19.05
C ARG A 250 -26.64 -7.20 -19.74
N LEU A 251 -26.53 -8.23 -20.58
CA LEU A 251 -25.29 -8.57 -21.28
C LEU A 251 -24.78 -7.42 -22.15
N SER A 252 -25.66 -6.65 -22.79
CA SER A 252 -25.25 -5.50 -23.61
C SER A 252 -24.55 -4.45 -22.78
N ASP A 253 -25.03 -4.19 -21.57
CA ASP A 253 -24.49 -3.13 -20.70
C ASP A 253 -23.11 -3.52 -20.16
N TRP A 254 -22.95 -4.79 -19.75
CA TRP A 254 -21.66 -5.31 -19.32
C TRP A 254 -20.63 -5.38 -20.46
N ARG A 255 -21.07 -5.72 -21.69
CA ARG A 255 -20.19 -5.70 -22.87
C ARG A 255 -19.79 -4.27 -23.23
N ALA A 256 -20.73 -3.33 -23.21
CA ALA A 256 -20.47 -1.92 -23.41
C ALA A 256 -19.46 -1.35 -22.39
N LEU A 257 -19.50 -1.79 -21.14
CA LEU A 257 -18.48 -1.44 -20.15
C LEU A 257 -17.09 -1.97 -20.54
N LEU A 258 -16.99 -3.25 -20.94
CA LEU A 258 -15.70 -3.87 -21.28
C LEU A 258 -15.12 -3.38 -22.61
N GLU A 259 -15.94 -3.17 -23.63
CA GLU A 259 -15.52 -2.83 -25.00
C GLU A 259 -15.36 -1.32 -25.16
N ASP A 260 -16.33 -0.54 -24.68
CA ASP A 260 -16.41 0.90 -24.92
C ASP A 260 -16.06 1.74 -23.68
N GLY A 261 -15.81 1.11 -22.53
CA GLY A 261 -15.62 1.82 -21.25
C GLY A 261 -16.88 2.56 -20.78
N LYS A 262 -18.06 2.20 -21.30
CA LYS A 262 -19.32 2.88 -20.97
C LYS A 262 -19.66 2.67 -19.49
N PRO A 263 -19.99 3.74 -18.74
CA PRO A 263 -20.38 3.60 -17.34
C PRO A 263 -21.57 2.65 -17.16
N LEU A 264 -21.46 1.76 -16.17
CA LEU A 264 -22.51 0.84 -15.77
C LEU A 264 -22.96 1.19 -14.35
N THR A 265 -24.27 1.33 -14.15
CA THR A 265 -24.84 1.42 -12.80
C THR A 265 -25.15 0.00 -12.32
N VAL A 266 -24.50 -0.42 -11.25
CA VAL A 266 -24.80 -1.68 -10.57
C VAL A 266 -25.90 -1.39 -9.52
N PRO A 267 -27.00 -2.15 -9.51
CA PRO A 267 -28.10 -1.97 -8.56
C PRO A 267 -27.69 -2.22 -7.10
#